data_AF-A8ZR65-F1
#
_entry.id   AF-A8ZR65-F1
#
_cell.length_a   1.000
_cell.length_b   1.000
_cell.length_c   1.000
_cell.angle_alpha   90.00
_cell.angle_beta   90.00
_cell.angle_gamma   90.00
#
_symmetry.space_group_name_H-M   'P 1'
#
loop_
_entity.id
_entity.type
_entity.pdbx_description
1 polymer ?
#
loop_
_entity_poly.entity_id
_entity_poly.type
_entity_poly.pdbx_seq_one_letter_code
_entity_poly.pdbx_strand_id
1 'polypeptide(L)'
;MPPFLEQTTKEDLRTAGMSVEDAERSLFETLFDAVRDSNKSSLRVQHRMHSSIAKLVGDIYYPELGGLETSHDDSQRPMPVKAFDDKNRVFWIDARGKRKTGPNESSYNQAEVVAIKDVLHLLSKGFAGQTPQSVSIISPYAAQVAELKEMINRERPHLPNLQDIRLGTVDSFQGEEDDIVICSLVTLQGKAQHVTDEHRLNVTLSRAINLLVIVGNFADAQRHPKIREMTHPSYIPTDHVWTAQRLEEEASTV
;
A
#
# COMPACT_ATOMS: atom_id res chain seq x y z
N MET A 1 -0.90 5.77 -15.41
CA MET A 1 0.29 5.97 -14.54
C MET A 1 1.23 6.88 -15.31
N PRO A 2 1.75 7.97 -14.71
CA PRO A 2 2.76 8.79 -15.36
C PRO A 2 3.99 7.94 -15.72
N PRO A 3 4.73 8.26 -16.79
CA PRO A 3 5.95 7.56 -17.15
C PRO A 3 6.95 7.63 -16.00
N PHE A 4 7.57 6.51 -15.66
CA PHE A 4 8.74 6.53 -14.77
C PHE A 4 9.95 7.00 -15.56
N LEU A 5 10.62 8.05 -15.06
CA LEU A 5 11.88 8.54 -15.61
C LEU A 5 13.00 8.29 -14.61
N GLU A 6 14.01 7.53 -15.02
CA GLU A 6 15.24 7.37 -14.24
C GLU A 6 15.95 8.72 -14.07
N GLN A 7 16.76 8.87 -13.02
CA GLN A 7 17.49 10.12 -12.78
C GLN A 7 18.40 10.50 -13.97
N THR A 8 19.04 9.50 -14.57
CA THR A 8 19.84 9.63 -15.80
C THR A 8 19.00 10.22 -16.94
N THR A 9 17.80 9.69 -17.17
CA THR A 9 16.87 10.22 -18.18
C THR A 9 16.45 11.65 -17.89
N LYS A 10 16.24 12.01 -16.62
CA LYS A 10 15.91 13.39 -16.22
C LYS A 10 17.07 14.35 -16.48
N GLU A 11 18.31 13.90 -16.28
CA GLU A 11 19.51 14.69 -16.58
C GLU A 11 19.73 14.85 -18.09
N ASP A 12 19.49 13.81 -18.87
CA ASP A 12 19.56 13.85 -20.34
C ASP A 12 18.52 14.83 -20.92
N LEU A 13 17.29 14.81 -20.41
CA LEU A 13 16.24 15.73 -20.81
C LEU A 13 16.62 17.19 -20.53
N ARG A 14 17.15 17.48 -19.34
CA ARG A 14 17.65 18.82 -18.99
C ARG A 14 18.80 19.25 -19.89
N THR A 15 19.71 18.34 -20.20
CA THR A 15 20.86 18.60 -21.09
C THR A 15 20.42 18.88 -22.53
N ALA A 16 19.36 18.22 -22.99
CA ALA A 16 18.75 18.43 -24.29
C ALA A 16 17.84 19.68 -24.36
N GLY A 17 17.71 20.45 -23.28
CA GLY A 17 16.82 21.62 -23.20
C GLY A 17 15.32 21.26 -23.20
N MET A 18 14.98 20.01 -22.89
CA MET A 18 13.61 19.51 -22.84
C MET A 18 13.06 19.61 -21.41
N SER A 19 11.76 19.88 -21.28
CA SER A 19 11.08 19.91 -20.00
C SER A 19 10.91 18.49 -19.45
N VAL A 20 11.43 18.25 -18.24
CA VAL A 20 11.20 16.99 -17.52
C VAL A 20 9.72 16.85 -17.15
N GLU A 21 9.06 17.95 -16.83
CA GLU A 21 7.63 17.97 -16.47
C GLU A 21 6.75 17.55 -17.65
N ASP A 22 7.07 17.99 -18.86
CA ASP A 22 6.36 17.57 -20.08
C ASP A 22 6.57 16.08 -20.38
N ALA A 23 7.75 15.54 -20.04
CA ALA A 23 8.07 14.12 -20.20
C ALA A 23 7.42 13.23 -19.13
N GLU A 24 7.06 13.78 -17.97
CA GLU A 24 6.31 13.09 -16.91
C GLU A 24 4.79 13.09 -17.18
N ARG A 25 4.30 13.93 -18.10
CA ARG A 25 2.90 13.95 -18.50
C ARG A 25 2.62 12.92 -19.57
N SER A 26 1.63 12.06 -19.34
CA SER A 26 1.27 11.05 -20.35
C SER A 26 0.55 11.69 -21.56
N LEU A 27 0.67 11.06 -22.73
CA LEU A 27 -0.12 11.47 -23.91
C LEU A 27 -1.63 11.42 -23.62
N PHE A 28 -2.07 10.42 -22.84
CA PHE A 28 -3.46 10.31 -22.42
C PHE A 28 -3.90 11.53 -21.61
N GLU A 29 -3.13 11.92 -20.59
CA GLU A 29 -3.43 13.08 -19.74
C GLU A 29 -3.49 14.37 -20.55
N THR A 30 -2.52 14.58 -21.44
CA THR A 30 -2.51 15.73 -22.35
C THR A 30 -3.78 15.79 -23.21
N LEU A 31 -4.19 14.65 -23.79
CA LEU A 31 -5.40 14.56 -24.60
C LEU A 31 -6.66 14.71 -23.76
N PHE A 32 -6.72 14.08 -22.59
CA PHE A 32 -7.85 14.09 -21.68
C PHE A 32 -8.13 15.52 -21.19
N ASP A 33 -7.11 16.31 -20.94
CA ASP A 33 -7.29 17.71 -20.53
C ASP A 33 -7.67 18.63 -21.70
N ALA A 34 -7.24 18.30 -22.92
CA ALA A 34 -7.53 19.09 -24.12
C ALA A 34 -8.93 18.86 -24.70
N VAL A 35 -9.56 17.71 -24.43
CA VAL A 35 -10.92 17.41 -24.94
C VAL A 35 -12.01 18.06 -24.08
N ARG A 36 -13.18 18.29 -24.69
CA ARG A 36 -14.37 18.80 -23.99
C ARG A 36 -14.87 17.78 -22.97
N ASP A 37 -15.45 18.25 -21.86
CA ASP A 37 -15.98 17.36 -20.82
C ASP A 37 -17.09 16.42 -21.31
N SER A 38 -17.83 16.80 -22.36
CA SER A 38 -18.80 15.92 -23.04
C SER A 38 -18.18 14.64 -23.62
N ASN A 39 -16.87 14.64 -23.83
CA ASN A 39 -16.11 13.52 -24.38
C ASN A 39 -15.29 12.79 -23.30
N LYS A 40 -15.47 13.16 -22.02
CA LYS A 40 -14.83 12.52 -20.88
C LYS A 40 -15.86 11.63 -20.17
N SER A 41 -15.44 10.42 -19.82
CA SER A 41 -16.24 9.52 -19.01
C SER A 41 -15.33 8.70 -18.12
N SER A 42 -15.74 8.48 -16.88
CA SER A 42 -15.01 7.68 -15.88
C SER A 42 -15.88 6.52 -15.42
N LEU A 43 -15.28 5.35 -15.25
CA LEU A 43 -15.94 4.19 -14.66
C LEU A 43 -16.02 4.38 -13.13
N ARG A 44 -17.23 4.26 -12.58
CA ARG A 44 -17.48 4.48 -11.14
C ARG A 44 -17.63 3.19 -10.35
N VAL A 45 -18.07 2.12 -11.02
CA VAL A 45 -18.31 0.83 -10.38
C VAL A 45 -17.02 0.03 -10.32
N GLN A 46 -16.62 -0.37 -9.11
CA GLN A 46 -15.50 -1.25 -8.84
C GLN A 46 -16.02 -2.64 -8.44
N HIS A 47 -15.24 -3.67 -8.78
CA HIS A 47 -15.63 -5.08 -8.64
C HIS A 47 -14.69 -5.88 -7.74
N ARG A 48 -13.64 -5.26 -7.20
CA ARG A 48 -12.46 -5.95 -6.68
C ARG A 48 -12.37 -5.80 -5.18
N MET A 49 -12.19 -4.57 -4.71
CA MET A 49 -11.93 -4.23 -3.31
C MET A 49 -13.15 -4.46 -2.41
N HIS A 50 -12.90 -4.87 -1.17
CA HIS A 50 -13.85 -4.70 -0.05
C HIS A 50 -14.30 -3.24 0.07
N SER A 51 -15.56 -3.00 0.46
CA SER A 51 -16.17 -1.67 0.43
C SER A 51 -15.39 -0.61 1.20
N SER A 52 -14.82 -0.96 2.36
CA SER A 52 -14.00 -0.06 3.18
C SER A 52 -12.70 0.38 2.50
N ILE A 53 -12.06 -0.51 1.73
CA ILE A 53 -10.84 -0.21 0.97
C ILE A 53 -11.22 0.66 -0.24
N ALA A 54 -12.30 0.31 -0.94
CA ALA A 54 -12.82 1.10 -2.04
C ALA A 54 -13.21 2.52 -1.61
N LYS A 55 -13.79 2.67 -0.42
CA LYS A 55 -14.12 3.95 0.18
C LYS A 55 -12.88 4.80 0.44
N LEU A 56 -11.85 4.24 1.08
CA LEU A 56 -10.56 4.93 1.28
C LEU A 56 -9.99 5.41 -0.06
N VAL A 57 -9.88 4.51 -1.05
CA VAL A 57 -9.27 4.84 -2.34
C VAL A 57 -10.12 5.86 -3.11
N GLY A 58 -11.43 5.65 -3.18
CA GLY A 58 -12.37 6.49 -3.90
C GLY A 58 -12.43 7.92 -3.36
N ASP A 59 -12.57 8.09 -2.04
CA ASP A 59 -12.71 9.43 -1.47
C ASP A 59 -11.40 10.22 -1.50
N ILE A 60 -10.26 9.54 -1.36
CA ILE A 60 -8.94 10.20 -1.26
C ILE A 60 -8.35 10.54 -2.64
N TYR A 61 -8.53 9.67 -3.63
CA TYR A 61 -7.89 9.78 -4.95
C TYR A 61 -8.85 10.07 -6.10
N TYR A 62 -10.15 9.90 -5.90
CA TYR A 62 -11.18 10.16 -6.92
C TYR A 62 -12.37 10.99 -6.37
N PRO A 63 -12.13 12.08 -5.61
CA PRO A 63 -13.19 12.85 -4.96
C PRO A 63 -14.20 13.44 -5.96
N GLU A 64 -13.76 13.75 -7.19
CA GLU A 64 -14.59 14.27 -8.27
C GLU A 64 -15.64 13.27 -8.77
N LEU A 65 -15.43 11.97 -8.53
CA LEU A 65 -16.41 10.94 -8.87
C LEU A 65 -17.50 10.81 -7.81
N GLY A 66 -17.33 11.42 -6.63
CA GLY A 66 -18.19 11.23 -5.47
C GLY A 66 -17.96 9.89 -4.76
N GLY A 67 -16.77 9.31 -4.92
CA GLY A 67 -16.41 7.98 -4.43
C GLY A 67 -16.56 6.87 -5.49
N LEU A 68 -16.14 5.65 -5.13
CA LEU A 68 -16.28 4.46 -5.95
C LEU A 68 -17.49 3.63 -5.49
N GLU A 69 -18.30 3.18 -6.45
CA GLU A 69 -19.45 2.32 -6.19
C GLU A 69 -18.99 0.85 -6.13
N THR A 70 -19.30 0.14 -5.05
CA THR A 70 -18.94 -1.27 -4.90
C THR A 70 -20.08 -2.16 -5.39
N SER A 71 -19.82 -2.97 -6.40
CA SER A 71 -20.83 -3.85 -7.04
C SER A 71 -21.14 -5.15 -6.30
N HIS A 72 -20.19 -5.64 -5.49
CA HIS A 72 -20.30 -6.88 -4.76
C HIS A 72 -20.61 -6.62 -3.29
N ASP A 73 -21.37 -7.51 -2.67
CA ASP A 73 -21.57 -7.48 -1.22
C ASP A 73 -20.27 -7.90 -0.50
N ASP A 74 -19.97 -7.26 0.62
CA ASP A 74 -18.76 -7.55 1.41
C ASP A 74 -18.71 -9.02 1.90
N SER A 75 -19.86 -9.71 1.99
CA SER A 75 -19.90 -11.16 2.27
C SER A 75 -19.18 -12.02 1.22
N GLN A 76 -18.94 -11.50 0.02
CA GLN A 76 -18.16 -12.15 -1.03
C GLN A 76 -16.65 -11.90 -0.89
N ARG A 77 -16.22 -11.24 0.19
CA ARG A 77 -14.83 -10.93 0.54
C ARG A 77 -14.54 -11.42 1.97
N PRO A 78 -14.61 -12.74 2.23
CA PRO A 78 -14.48 -13.27 3.58
C PRO A 78 -13.05 -13.10 4.10
N MET A 79 -12.94 -12.81 5.40
CA MET A 79 -11.66 -12.78 6.11
C MET A 79 -11.73 -13.75 7.30
N PRO A 80 -11.22 -14.99 7.16
CA PRO A 80 -11.32 -16.00 8.22
C PRO A 80 -10.38 -15.71 9.40
N VAL A 81 -9.46 -14.77 9.27
CA VAL A 81 -8.58 -14.34 10.35
C VAL A 81 -9.35 -13.40 11.27
N LYS A 82 -9.85 -13.91 12.40
CA LYS A 82 -10.71 -13.18 13.35
C LYS A 82 -10.19 -11.80 13.75
N ALA A 83 -8.88 -11.65 13.95
CA ALA A 83 -8.26 -10.37 14.29
C ALA A 83 -8.51 -9.28 13.22
N PHE A 84 -8.63 -9.69 11.95
CA PHE A 84 -8.95 -8.82 10.83
C PHE A 84 -10.41 -8.96 10.39
N ASP A 85 -11.24 -9.72 11.12
CA ASP A 85 -12.62 -10.01 10.73
C ASP A 85 -13.62 -8.87 11.08
N ASP A 86 -13.42 -7.67 10.53
CA ASP A 86 -14.24 -6.48 10.82
C ASP A 86 -14.93 -5.89 9.57
N LYS A 87 -15.96 -5.05 9.78
CA LYS A 87 -16.61 -4.25 8.72
C LYS A 87 -15.64 -3.30 8.02
N ASN A 88 -14.52 -2.94 8.65
CA ASN A 88 -13.45 -2.20 8.03
C ASN A 88 -12.19 -3.07 7.85
N ARG A 89 -11.76 -3.25 6.61
CA ARG A 89 -10.58 -4.06 6.23
C ARG A 89 -9.31 -3.24 6.01
N VAL A 90 -9.25 -2.03 6.55
CA VAL A 90 -8.06 -1.17 6.52
C VAL A 90 -7.49 -1.08 7.92
N PHE A 91 -6.26 -1.56 8.08
CA PHE A 91 -5.53 -1.57 9.35
C PHE A 91 -4.23 -0.81 9.23
N TRP A 92 -3.79 -0.18 10.32
CA TRP A 92 -2.49 0.45 10.42
C TRP A 92 -1.68 -0.19 11.55
N ILE A 93 -0.46 -0.64 11.25
CA ILE A 93 0.48 -1.13 12.26
C ILE A 93 1.53 -0.04 12.55
N ASP A 94 1.44 0.56 13.74
CA ASP A 94 2.33 1.63 14.20
C ASP A 94 3.71 1.09 14.58
N ALA A 95 4.63 1.18 13.62
CA ALA A 95 6.01 0.73 13.75
C ALA A 95 6.96 1.92 13.98
N ARG A 96 7.28 2.21 15.26
CA ARG A 96 8.07 3.39 15.68
C ARG A 96 9.59 3.27 15.54
N GLY A 97 10.06 2.52 14.55
CA GLY A 97 11.50 2.38 14.28
C GLY A 97 12.14 3.63 13.69
N LYS A 98 13.48 3.65 13.65
CA LYS A 98 14.24 4.71 12.97
C LYS A 98 14.55 4.29 11.53
N ARG A 99 14.36 5.22 10.60
CA ARG A 99 14.82 5.11 9.21
C ARG A 99 16.35 4.97 9.20
N LYS A 100 16.84 4.01 8.43
CA LYS A 100 18.27 3.79 8.15
C LYS A 100 18.51 3.89 6.65
N THR A 101 19.74 4.23 6.29
CA THR A 101 20.19 4.28 4.89
C THR A 101 20.93 3.00 4.57
N GLY A 102 20.43 2.27 3.56
CA GLY A 102 21.06 1.09 2.98
C GLY A 102 21.91 1.44 1.75
N PRO A 103 22.27 0.43 0.94
CA PRO A 103 23.01 0.64 -0.32
C PRO A 103 22.29 1.62 -1.25
N ASN A 104 23.07 2.37 -2.06
CA ASN A 104 22.57 3.36 -3.03
C ASN A 104 21.69 4.46 -2.42
N GLU A 105 21.93 4.84 -1.16
CA GLU A 105 21.14 5.84 -0.41
C GLU A 105 19.64 5.49 -0.24
N SER A 106 19.22 4.27 -0.61
CA SER A 106 17.86 3.81 -0.40
C SER A 106 17.61 3.56 1.08
N SER A 107 16.38 3.78 1.53
CA SER A 107 16.06 3.73 2.97
C SER A 107 15.31 2.48 3.37
N TYR A 108 15.44 2.10 4.64
CA TYR A 108 14.74 0.97 5.24
C TYR A 108 14.43 1.23 6.71
N ASN A 109 13.48 0.47 7.28
CA ASN A 109 13.13 0.50 8.69
C ASN A 109 12.93 -0.92 9.22
N GLN A 110 13.83 -1.33 10.12
CA GLN A 110 13.79 -2.65 10.75
C GLN A 110 12.52 -2.90 11.57
N ALA A 111 11.95 -1.88 12.22
CA ALA A 111 10.74 -2.06 13.01
C ALA A 111 9.53 -2.39 12.12
N GLU A 112 9.48 -1.82 10.91
CA GLU A 112 8.44 -2.19 9.93
C GLU A 112 8.64 -3.62 9.44
N VAL A 113 9.88 -4.06 9.21
CA VAL A 113 10.17 -5.47 8.85
C VAL A 113 9.70 -6.43 9.94
N VAL A 114 9.94 -6.11 11.21
CA VAL A 114 9.47 -6.92 12.35
C VAL A 114 7.95 -6.93 12.44
N ALA A 115 7.30 -5.77 12.34
CA ALA A 115 5.84 -5.69 12.36
C ALA A 115 5.20 -6.49 11.22
N ILE A 116 5.75 -6.41 10.00
CA ILE A 116 5.27 -7.17 8.84
C ILE A 116 5.44 -8.67 9.06
N LYS A 117 6.59 -9.10 9.60
CA LYS A 117 6.81 -10.49 9.99
C LYS A 117 5.71 -10.96 10.95
N ASP A 118 5.42 -10.20 11.99
CA ASP A 118 4.43 -10.57 13.00
C ASP A 118 2.99 -10.61 12.41
N VAL A 119 2.65 -9.70 11.50
CA VAL A 119 1.38 -9.74 10.73
C VAL A 119 1.29 -11.02 9.89
N LEU A 120 2.37 -11.40 9.19
CA LEU A 120 2.37 -12.61 8.36
C LEU A 120 2.20 -13.88 9.20
N HIS A 121 2.81 -13.94 10.39
CA HIS A 121 2.61 -15.05 11.32
C HIS A 121 1.15 -15.11 11.81
N LEU A 122 0.56 -13.96 12.17
CA LEU A 122 -0.85 -13.87 12.56
C LEU A 122 -1.77 -14.36 11.43
N LEU A 123 -1.55 -13.89 10.20
CA LEU A 123 -2.31 -14.32 9.02
C LEU A 123 -2.12 -15.82 8.77
N SER A 124 -0.89 -16.31 8.72
CA SER A 124 -0.61 -17.73 8.47
C SER A 124 -1.27 -18.62 9.51
N LYS A 125 -1.27 -18.25 10.80
CA LYS A 125 -2.01 -19.00 11.83
C LYS A 125 -3.51 -18.95 11.59
N GLY A 126 -4.08 -17.77 11.34
CA GLY A 126 -5.51 -17.60 11.11
C GLY A 126 -6.05 -18.32 9.87
N PHE A 127 -5.20 -18.56 8.87
CA PHE A 127 -5.54 -19.35 7.68
C PHE A 127 -5.32 -20.87 7.84
N ALA A 128 -4.98 -21.37 9.03
CA ALA A 128 -4.81 -22.80 9.26
C ALA A 128 -6.11 -23.56 8.93
N GLY A 129 -6.01 -24.53 7.99
CA GLY A 129 -7.16 -25.31 7.53
C GLY A 129 -8.08 -24.58 6.55
N GLN A 130 -7.72 -23.37 6.10
CA GLN A 130 -8.43 -22.59 5.10
C GLN A 130 -7.73 -22.61 3.74
N THR A 131 -8.38 -22.08 2.70
CA THR A 131 -7.74 -21.86 1.41
C THR A 131 -6.64 -20.81 1.54
N PRO A 132 -5.39 -21.12 1.14
CA PRO A 132 -4.30 -20.15 1.17
C PRO A 132 -4.65 -18.89 0.40
N GLN A 133 -4.23 -17.75 0.93
CA GLN A 133 -4.44 -16.43 0.31
C GLN A 133 -3.15 -15.91 -0.31
N SER A 134 -3.31 -15.08 -1.33
CA SER A 134 -2.22 -14.34 -1.96
C SER A 134 -1.87 -13.10 -1.12
N VAL A 135 -0.57 -12.80 -0.97
CA VAL A 135 -0.09 -11.68 -0.16
C VAL A 135 0.95 -10.88 -0.91
N SER A 136 0.70 -9.60 -1.13
CA SER A 136 1.67 -8.66 -1.67
C SER A 136 2.22 -7.74 -0.59
N ILE A 137 3.54 -7.63 -0.50
CA ILE A 137 4.24 -6.71 0.38
C ILE A 137 4.96 -5.68 -0.48
N ILE A 138 4.51 -4.43 -0.39
CA ILE A 138 4.91 -3.34 -1.30
C ILE A 138 5.58 -2.23 -0.48
N SER A 139 6.74 -1.76 -0.96
CA SER A 139 7.42 -0.60 -0.37
C SER A 139 8.01 0.30 -1.45
N PRO A 140 8.01 1.64 -1.30
CA PRO A 140 8.62 2.52 -2.29
C PRO A 140 10.16 2.44 -2.32
N TYR A 141 10.80 1.80 -1.33
CA TYR A 141 12.26 1.75 -1.22
C TYR A 141 12.83 0.36 -1.50
N ALA A 142 13.74 0.27 -2.47
CA ALA A 142 14.41 -0.97 -2.83
C ALA A 142 15.19 -1.61 -1.66
N ALA A 143 15.82 -0.80 -0.80
CA ALA A 143 16.50 -1.30 0.41
C ALA A 143 15.52 -1.95 1.39
N GLN A 144 14.32 -1.39 1.57
CA GLN A 144 13.28 -2.02 2.40
C GLN A 144 12.81 -3.35 1.78
N VAL A 145 12.62 -3.39 0.46
CA VAL A 145 12.27 -4.63 -0.26
C VAL A 145 13.35 -5.69 -0.06
N ALA A 146 14.62 -5.33 -0.09
CA ALA A 146 15.73 -6.25 0.17
C ALA A 146 15.69 -6.84 1.59
N GLU A 147 15.51 -6.00 2.61
CA GLU A 147 15.38 -6.43 4.01
C GLU A 147 14.16 -7.34 4.23
N LEU A 148 13.02 -7.00 3.60
CA LEU A 148 11.81 -7.83 3.65
C LEU A 148 12.03 -9.18 2.95
N LYS A 149 12.76 -9.20 1.83
CA LYS A 149 13.10 -10.43 1.12
C LYS A 149 13.97 -11.35 1.95
N GLU A 150 14.97 -10.82 2.65
CA GLU A 150 15.80 -11.59 3.58
C GLU A 150 14.96 -12.17 4.73
N MET A 151 14.08 -11.35 5.31
CA MET A 151 13.15 -11.80 6.35
C MET A 151 12.24 -12.92 5.85
N ILE A 152 11.59 -12.76 4.69
CA ILE A 152 10.69 -13.79 4.13
C ILE A 152 11.45 -15.08 3.83
N ASN A 153 12.66 -15.02 3.28
CA ASN A 153 13.47 -16.21 3.02
C ASN A 153 13.73 -17.02 4.29
N ARG A 154 13.96 -16.35 5.42
CA ARG A 154 14.14 -17.01 6.72
C ARG A 154 12.83 -17.55 7.29
N GLU A 155 11.73 -16.82 7.13
CA GLU A 155 10.46 -17.12 7.78
C GLU A 155 9.53 -18.01 6.94
N ARG A 156 9.81 -18.22 5.65
CA ARG A 156 8.97 -19.02 4.73
C ARG A 156 8.58 -20.40 5.28
N PRO A 157 9.46 -21.18 5.95
CA PRO A 157 9.09 -22.46 6.57
C PRO A 157 8.03 -22.34 7.68
N HIS A 158 7.89 -21.16 8.26
CA HIS A 158 6.94 -20.86 9.34
C HIS A 158 5.65 -20.19 8.85
N LEU A 159 5.50 -20.01 7.53
CA LEU A 159 4.32 -19.40 6.90
C LEU A 159 3.60 -20.40 5.95
N PRO A 160 3.23 -21.61 6.40
CA PRO A 160 2.75 -22.68 5.52
C PRO A 160 1.40 -22.37 4.85
N ASN A 161 0.57 -21.52 5.46
CA ASN A 161 -0.78 -21.24 4.97
C ASN A 161 -0.85 -20.01 4.05
N LEU A 162 0.30 -19.45 3.68
CA LEU A 162 0.44 -18.39 2.68
C LEU A 162 1.10 -19.00 1.44
N GLN A 163 0.41 -19.00 0.29
CA GLN A 163 0.90 -19.64 -0.93
C GLN A 163 1.88 -18.74 -1.68
N ASP A 164 1.45 -17.53 -2.02
CA ASP A 164 2.19 -16.61 -2.88
C ASP A 164 2.47 -15.29 -2.15
N ILE A 165 3.59 -15.24 -1.42
CA ILE A 165 4.10 -13.99 -0.84
C ILE A 165 4.94 -13.28 -1.90
N ARG A 166 4.39 -12.22 -2.50
CA ARG A 166 5.08 -11.35 -3.45
C ARG A 166 5.67 -10.14 -2.75
N LEU A 167 6.83 -9.70 -3.21
CA LEU A 167 7.60 -8.59 -2.65
C LEU A 167 8.11 -7.71 -3.78
N GLY A 168 8.02 -6.39 -3.61
CA GLY A 168 8.50 -5.50 -4.66
C GLY A 168 8.24 -4.02 -4.39
N THR A 169 8.73 -3.20 -5.31
CA THR A 169 8.41 -1.77 -5.35
C THR A 169 7.12 -1.56 -6.13
N VAL A 170 6.51 -0.38 -6.02
CA VAL A 170 5.25 -0.11 -6.75
C VAL A 170 5.40 -0.35 -8.26
N ASP A 171 6.55 0.01 -8.85
CA ASP A 171 6.89 -0.18 -10.26
C ASP A 171 7.02 -1.65 -10.67
N SER A 172 7.54 -2.51 -9.78
CA SER A 172 7.79 -3.91 -10.13
C SER A 172 6.51 -4.74 -10.20
N PHE A 173 5.41 -4.20 -9.70
CA PHE A 173 4.09 -4.81 -9.80
C PHE A 173 3.32 -4.14 -10.95
N GLN A 174 2.99 -4.89 -11.99
CA GLN A 174 2.17 -4.41 -13.09
C GLN A 174 0.83 -5.13 -13.10
N GLY A 175 -0.26 -4.41 -12.81
CA GLY A 175 -1.64 -4.88 -13.03
C GLY A 175 -2.15 -6.04 -12.17
N GLU A 176 -1.33 -6.55 -11.24
CA GLU A 176 -1.68 -7.68 -10.37
C GLU A 176 -2.30 -7.22 -9.05
N GLU A 177 -3.24 -8.01 -8.55
CA GLU A 177 -3.99 -7.80 -7.32
C GLU A 177 -3.82 -9.00 -6.39
N ASP A 178 -3.99 -8.76 -5.09
CA ASP A 178 -3.83 -9.78 -4.07
C ASP A 178 -4.96 -9.70 -3.05
N ASP A 179 -5.29 -10.85 -2.48
CA ASP A 179 -6.26 -10.95 -1.38
C ASP A 179 -5.85 -10.03 -0.23
N ILE A 180 -4.54 -9.96 0.04
CA ILE A 180 -3.97 -9.17 1.11
C ILE A 180 -2.83 -8.32 0.56
N VAL A 181 -2.87 -7.02 0.84
CA VAL A 181 -1.74 -6.12 0.57
C VAL A 181 -1.23 -5.52 1.87
N ILE A 182 0.08 -5.59 2.04
CA ILE A 182 0.84 -4.97 3.12
C ILE A 182 1.71 -3.85 2.55
N CYS A 183 1.41 -2.60 2.87
CA CYS A 183 2.14 -1.42 2.40
C CYS A 183 3.14 -0.94 3.48
N SER A 184 4.44 -1.03 3.22
CA SER A 184 5.50 -0.52 4.12
C SER A 184 5.96 0.86 3.67
N LEU A 185 5.68 1.88 4.48
CA LEU A 185 5.93 3.28 4.12
C LEU A 185 7.39 3.72 4.35
N VAL A 186 8.12 3.06 5.25
CA VAL A 186 9.47 3.45 5.69
C VAL A 186 9.50 4.89 6.17
N THR A 187 9.16 5.05 7.45
CA THR A 187 9.20 6.28 8.29
C THR A 187 9.72 7.57 7.63
N LEU A 188 8.94 8.64 7.73
CA LEU A 188 9.13 9.96 7.12
C LEU A 188 10.05 10.92 7.94
N GLN A 189 11.17 10.46 8.49
CA GLN A 189 12.12 11.40 9.13
C GLN A 189 12.90 12.21 8.08
N GLY A 190 12.84 13.55 8.15
CA GLY A 190 13.62 14.48 7.32
C GLY A 190 12.80 15.28 6.31
N LYS A 191 13.42 15.79 5.24
CA LYS A 191 12.74 16.40 4.06
C LYS A 191 11.96 15.33 3.29
N ALA A 192 11.00 14.69 3.95
CA ALA A 192 10.13 13.66 3.42
C ALA A 192 9.06 14.22 2.46
N GLN A 193 9.32 15.38 1.84
CA GLN A 193 8.47 16.00 0.82
C GLN A 193 8.40 15.19 -0.49
N HIS A 194 9.28 14.20 -0.69
CA HIS A 194 9.25 13.30 -1.85
C HIS A 194 8.74 11.88 -1.51
N VAL A 195 8.34 11.63 -0.27
CA VAL A 195 7.98 10.28 0.14
C VAL A 195 6.52 10.05 -0.17
N THR A 196 6.34 9.21 -1.19
CA THR A 196 5.08 8.75 -1.77
C THR A 196 4.50 9.70 -2.81
N ASP A 197 5.01 9.59 -4.03
CA ASP A 197 4.21 9.82 -5.25
C ASP A 197 2.77 9.31 -5.01
N GLU A 198 1.81 10.23 -5.04
CA GLU A 198 0.42 9.95 -4.69
C GLU A 198 -0.20 8.91 -5.63
N HIS A 199 0.22 8.88 -6.90
CA HIS A 199 -0.23 7.87 -7.86
C HIS A 199 0.28 6.49 -7.47
N ARG A 200 1.52 6.39 -6.98
CA ARG A 200 2.09 5.12 -6.50
C ARG A 200 1.41 4.63 -5.24
N LEU A 201 1.07 5.54 -4.33
CA LEU A 201 0.33 5.17 -3.14
C LEU A 201 -1.06 4.66 -3.53
N ASN A 202 -1.81 5.39 -4.38
CA ASN A 202 -3.10 4.95 -4.90
C ASN A 202 -3.01 3.53 -5.49
N VAL A 203 -2.08 3.31 -6.43
CA VAL A 203 -1.86 2.01 -7.06
C VAL A 203 -1.52 0.92 -6.02
N THR A 204 -0.76 1.24 -4.98
CA THR A 204 -0.43 0.28 -3.93
C THR A 204 -1.65 -0.12 -3.12
N LEU A 205 -2.44 0.85 -2.67
CA LEU A 205 -3.62 0.61 -1.83
C LEU A 205 -4.74 -0.09 -2.62
N SER A 206 -4.92 0.27 -3.89
CA SER A 206 -5.98 -0.26 -4.75
C SER A 206 -5.77 -1.72 -5.16
N ARG A 207 -4.61 -2.32 -4.87
CA ARG A 207 -4.32 -3.74 -5.15
C ARG A 207 -4.93 -4.70 -4.15
N ALA A 208 -5.39 -4.20 -3.00
CA ALA A 208 -5.93 -5.02 -1.93
C ALA A 208 -7.38 -5.44 -2.22
N ILE A 209 -7.64 -6.74 -2.28
CA ILE A 209 -8.99 -7.27 -2.49
C ILE A 209 -9.74 -7.40 -1.15
N ASN A 210 -9.21 -8.17 -0.21
CA ASN A 210 -9.89 -8.50 1.06
C ASN A 210 -9.35 -7.74 2.27
N LEU A 211 -8.03 -7.47 2.33
CA LEU A 211 -7.39 -6.82 3.49
C LEU A 211 -6.26 -5.89 3.05
N LEU A 212 -6.28 -4.67 3.58
CA LEU A 212 -5.21 -3.70 3.43
C LEU A 212 -4.56 -3.42 4.80
N VAL A 213 -3.27 -3.70 4.91
CA VAL A 213 -2.47 -3.39 6.10
C VAL A 213 -1.41 -2.35 5.73
N ILE A 214 -1.45 -1.19 6.36
CA ILE A 214 -0.44 -0.14 6.22
C ILE A 214 0.52 -0.23 7.40
N VAL A 215 1.82 -0.22 7.15
CA VAL A 215 2.86 -0.33 8.18
C VAL A 215 3.76 0.89 8.11
N GLY A 216 3.89 1.58 9.24
CA GLY A 216 4.73 2.76 9.36
C GLY A 216 4.52 3.46 10.69
N ASN A 217 5.41 4.40 11.01
CA ASN A 217 5.24 5.25 12.19
C ASN A 217 4.01 6.17 11.99
N PHE A 218 2.93 5.91 12.72
CA PHE A 218 1.63 6.56 12.50
C PHE A 218 1.72 8.08 12.66
N ALA A 219 2.32 8.55 13.76
CA ALA A 219 2.43 9.97 14.07
C ALA A 219 3.33 10.73 13.08
N ASP A 220 4.39 10.07 12.59
CA ASP A 220 5.30 10.66 11.62
C ASP A 220 4.70 10.71 10.21
N ALA A 221 3.96 9.65 9.82
CA ALA A 221 3.30 9.56 8.53
C ALA A 221 2.22 10.64 8.34
N GLN A 222 1.53 11.03 9.42
CA GLN A 222 0.55 12.12 9.44
C GLN A 222 1.12 13.52 9.13
N ARG A 223 2.45 13.67 9.01
CA ARG A 223 3.05 14.92 8.52
C ARG A 223 2.82 15.13 7.02
N HIS A 224 2.59 14.05 6.26
CA HIS A 224 2.21 14.14 4.86
C HIS A 224 0.70 14.44 4.75
N PRO A 225 0.28 15.52 4.05
CA PRO A 225 -1.12 15.94 4.00
C PRO A 225 -2.09 14.84 3.55
N LYS A 226 -1.73 14.13 2.47
CA LYS A 226 -2.55 13.04 1.90
C LYS A 226 -2.66 11.83 2.84
N ILE A 227 -1.56 11.44 3.49
CA ILE A 227 -1.58 10.33 4.47
C ILE A 227 -2.39 10.74 5.70
N ARG A 228 -2.27 12.00 6.16
CA ARG A 228 -3.09 12.51 7.26
C ARG A 228 -4.59 12.39 6.97
N GLU A 229 -5.00 12.71 5.74
CA GLU A 229 -6.36 12.55 5.26
C GLU A 229 -6.81 11.07 5.31
N MET A 230 -5.96 10.16 4.82
CA MET A 230 -6.20 8.71 4.88
C MET A 230 -6.32 8.16 6.30
N THR A 231 -5.58 8.73 7.27
CA THR A 231 -5.64 8.29 8.68
C THR A 231 -6.89 8.78 9.43
N HIS A 232 -7.83 9.44 8.76
CA HIS A 232 -9.08 9.85 9.39
C HIS A 232 -9.88 8.62 9.88
N PRO A 233 -10.51 8.65 11.07
CA PRO A 233 -11.23 7.51 11.64
C PRO A 233 -12.36 6.93 10.79
N SER A 234 -12.87 7.68 9.80
CA SER A 234 -13.84 7.17 8.83
C SER A 234 -13.26 6.15 7.86
N TYR A 235 -11.95 6.13 7.68
CA TYR A 235 -11.24 5.20 6.81
C TYR A 235 -10.44 4.18 7.61
N ILE A 236 -9.74 4.63 8.65
CA ILE A 236 -8.95 3.78 9.54
C ILE A 236 -9.45 4.01 10.97
N PRO A 237 -10.36 3.16 11.48
CA PRO A 237 -10.86 3.24 12.84
C PRO A 237 -9.72 3.28 13.86
N THR A 238 -9.90 4.00 14.98
CA THR A 238 -8.84 4.17 15.99
C THR A 238 -8.38 2.84 16.57
N ASP A 239 -9.29 1.87 16.72
CA ASP A 239 -9.02 0.50 17.17
C ASP A 239 -8.38 -0.39 16.09
N HIS A 240 -8.27 0.09 14.85
CA HIS A 240 -7.53 -0.54 13.77
C HIS A 240 -6.10 0.01 13.62
N VAL A 241 -5.71 0.96 14.48
CA VAL A 241 -4.32 1.44 14.60
C VAL A 241 -3.63 0.65 15.71
N TRP A 242 -2.93 -0.42 15.33
CA TRP A 242 -2.31 -1.35 16.26
C TRP A 242 -0.85 -1.03 16.51
N THR A 243 -0.45 -1.12 17.78
CA THR A 243 0.96 -1.13 18.16
C THR A 243 1.53 -2.55 18.04
N ALA A 244 2.85 -2.68 18.12
CA ALA A 244 3.50 -4.00 18.23
C ALA A 244 2.92 -4.83 19.39
N GLN A 245 2.66 -4.20 20.55
CA GLN A 245 2.04 -4.85 21.69
C GLN A 245 0.65 -5.40 21.34
N ARG A 246 -0.20 -4.60 20.67
CA ARG A 246 -1.53 -5.07 20.27
C ARG A 246 -1.46 -6.25 19.31
N LEU A 247 -0.51 -6.24 18.38
CA LEU A 247 -0.30 -7.32 17.44
C LEU A 247 0.12 -8.63 18.15
N GLU A 248 0.97 -8.54 19.18
CA GLU A 248 1.35 -9.67 20.04
C GLU A 248 0.17 -10.23 20.85
N GLU A 249 -0.71 -9.34 21.35
CA GLU A 249 -1.94 -9.73 22.04
C GLU A 249 -2.85 -10.52 21.10
N GLU A 250 -3.12 -10.01 19.89
CA GLU A 250 -3.95 -10.70 18.89
C GLU A 250 -3.33 -12.05 18.50
N ALA A 251 -2.01 -12.11 18.29
CA ALA A 251 -1.29 -13.33 17.93
C ALA A 251 -1.28 -14.42 19.02
N SER A 252 -1.59 -14.05 20.27
CA SER A 252 -1.75 -14.96 21.39
C SER A 252 -3.17 -15.53 21.51
N THR A 253 -4.14 -14.95 20.78
CA THR A 253 -5.54 -15.39 20.77
C THR A 253 -5.89 -16.31 19.58
N VAL A 254 -4.96 -16.49 18.64
CA VAL A 254 -5.10 -17.31 17.42
C VAL A 254 -4.41 -18.66 17.56
#